data_AF-A0A1X2FLH4-F1
#
_entry.id   AF-A0A1X2FLH4-F1
#
_cell.length_a   1.000
_cell.length_b   1.000
_cell.length_c   1.000
_cell.angle_alpha   90.00
_cell.angle_beta   90.00
_cell.angle_gamma   90.00
#
_symmetry.space_group_name_H-M   'P 1'
#
loop_
_entity.id
_entity.type
_entity.pdbx_description
1 polymer ?
#
loop_
_entity_poly.entity_id
_entity_poly.type
_entity_poly.pdbx_seq_one_letter_code
_entity_poly.pdbx_strand_id
1 'polypeptide(L)'
;MTSPGSPFDFDALYRGESPAEGVPPITTPPWDTKAPKENVVAWAEAGLVHGHVLDIGCGLGDNAIYLAQQGYEVTALDISPTALITAERRAADAGVKITFAVSDATRLDGYDDAFDTVIDSGMYHCLDDDGKRDYAAAVHRATRPGATLLLGAFSDANLQQPDWGAPTVSEETLRTTLGDAGWDITSLTTETTTLPHNGADASFWLLQAQRR
;
A
#
# COMPACT_ATOMS: atom_id res chain seq x y z
N MET A 1 -18.74 -7.56 4.27
CA MET A 1 -19.42 -6.33 3.84
C MET A 1 -18.50 -5.69 2.83
N THR A 2 -18.90 -5.65 1.55
CA THR A 2 -18.15 -5.02 0.46
C THR A 2 -18.08 -3.52 0.70
N SER A 3 -16.89 -2.93 0.69
CA SER A 3 -16.74 -1.47 0.75
C SER A 3 -17.48 -0.83 -0.43
N PRO A 4 -18.38 0.14 -0.20
CA PRO A 4 -19.11 0.78 -1.28
C PRO A 4 -18.14 1.68 -2.04
N GLY A 5 -17.76 1.30 -3.27
CA GLY A 5 -16.97 2.16 -4.16
C GLY A 5 -16.07 1.40 -5.13
N SER A 6 -15.44 0.29 -4.69
CA SER A 6 -14.63 -0.53 -5.59
C SER A 6 -15.46 -1.67 -6.19
N PRO A 7 -15.53 -1.82 -7.52
CA PRO A 7 -16.11 -3.02 -8.14
C PRO A 7 -15.28 -4.29 -7.89
N PHE A 8 -14.14 -4.17 -7.20
CA PHE A 8 -13.18 -5.25 -6.92
C PHE A 8 -13.17 -5.61 -5.43
N ASP A 9 -13.60 -6.83 -5.11
CA ASP A 9 -13.61 -7.40 -3.76
C ASP A 9 -12.26 -8.10 -3.47
N PHE A 10 -11.38 -7.39 -2.76
CA PHE A 10 -10.09 -7.93 -2.33
C PHE A 10 -10.23 -9.10 -1.36
N ASP A 11 -11.24 -9.11 -0.48
CA ASP A 11 -11.42 -10.20 0.48
C ASP A 11 -11.85 -11.49 -0.22
N ALA A 12 -12.70 -11.39 -1.25
CA ALA A 12 -13.00 -12.51 -2.16
C ALA A 12 -11.74 -13.01 -2.89
N LEU A 13 -10.90 -12.09 -3.40
CA LEU A 13 -9.61 -12.47 -4.00
C LEU A 13 -8.75 -13.28 -3.03
N TYR A 14 -8.62 -12.83 -1.78
CA TYR A 14 -7.81 -13.53 -0.78
C TYR A 14 -8.41 -14.87 -0.33
N ARG A 15 -9.71 -15.09 -0.51
CA ARG A 15 -10.35 -16.41 -0.34
C ARG A 15 -10.14 -17.36 -1.53
N GLY A 16 -9.53 -16.89 -2.62
CA GLY A 16 -9.41 -17.66 -3.86
C GLY A 16 -10.69 -17.63 -4.70
N GLU A 17 -11.56 -16.66 -4.48
CA GLU A 17 -12.82 -16.49 -5.20
C GLU A 17 -12.67 -15.45 -6.33
N SER A 18 -13.72 -15.30 -7.14
CA SER A 18 -13.79 -14.25 -8.15
C SER A 18 -14.00 -12.89 -7.47
N PRO A 19 -13.12 -11.89 -7.69
CA PRO A 19 -13.22 -10.59 -7.02
C PRO A 19 -14.16 -9.61 -7.71
N ALA A 20 -14.55 -9.86 -8.96
CA ALA A 20 -15.42 -8.98 -9.74
C ALA A 20 -16.08 -9.75 -10.89
N GLU A 21 -17.19 -9.23 -11.41
CA GLU A 21 -17.85 -9.80 -12.58
C GLU A 21 -16.87 -9.86 -13.78
N GLY A 22 -16.80 -11.02 -14.43
CA GLY A 22 -15.88 -11.24 -15.56
C GLY A 22 -14.41 -11.51 -15.17
N VAL A 23 -14.05 -11.44 -13.89
CA VAL A 23 -12.71 -11.78 -13.41
C VAL A 23 -12.70 -13.21 -12.86
N PRO A 24 -11.86 -14.13 -13.38
CA PRO A 24 -11.81 -15.50 -12.88
C PRO A 24 -11.29 -15.56 -11.43
N PRO A 25 -11.57 -16.63 -10.67
CA PRO A 25 -11.01 -16.82 -9.34
C PRO A 25 -9.48 -16.82 -9.35
N ILE A 26 -8.88 -16.12 -8.38
CA ILE A 26 -7.42 -15.95 -8.28
C ILE A 26 -6.96 -16.67 -7.02
N THR A 27 -6.30 -17.82 -7.17
CA THR A 27 -5.82 -18.61 -6.01
C THR A 27 -4.52 -18.07 -5.40
N THR A 28 -3.76 -17.30 -6.16
CA THR A 28 -2.52 -16.67 -5.71
C THR A 28 -2.52 -15.22 -6.20
N PRO A 29 -2.59 -14.23 -5.29
CA PRO A 29 -2.53 -12.83 -5.67
C PRO A 29 -1.23 -12.53 -6.43
N PRO A 30 -1.25 -11.77 -7.54
CA PRO A 30 -0.06 -11.51 -8.36
C PRO A 30 1.02 -10.71 -7.61
N TRP A 31 0.67 -10.06 -6.51
CA TRP A 31 1.58 -9.34 -5.62
C TRP A 31 2.12 -10.18 -4.45
N ASP A 32 1.66 -11.41 -4.23
CA ASP A 32 2.10 -12.28 -3.13
C ASP A 32 3.44 -12.96 -3.44
N THR A 33 4.52 -12.18 -3.34
CA THR A 33 5.89 -12.61 -3.66
C THR A 33 6.56 -13.41 -2.55
N LYS A 34 5.96 -13.51 -1.36
CA LYS A 34 6.56 -14.09 -0.13
C LYS A 34 7.84 -13.39 0.30
N ALA A 35 8.00 -12.14 -0.09
CA ALA A 35 9.18 -11.32 0.12
C ALA A 35 8.77 -9.84 0.13
N PRO A 36 9.44 -9.00 0.94
CA PRO A 36 9.19 -7.56 0.91
C PRO A 36 9.48 -7.00 -0.47
N LYS A 37 8.82 -5.89 -0.82
CA LYS A 37 9.10 -5.20 -2.08
C LYS A 37 10.46 -4.53 -2.04
N GLU A 38 11.16 -4.54 -3.17
CA GLU A 38 12.53 -4.02 -3.28
C GLU A 38 12.60 -2.54 -2.89
N ASN A 39 11.60 -1.75 -3.26
CA ASN A 39 11.51 -0.34 -2.86
C ASN A 39 11.36 -0.16 -1.34
N VAL A 40 10.65 -1.05 -0.64
CA VAL A 40 10.49 -1.00 0.82
C VAL A 40 11.81 -1.34 1.52
N VAL A 41 12.54 -2.34 1.01
CA VAL A 41 13.90 -2.65 1.48
C VAL A 41 14.82 -1.45 1.27
N ALA A 42 14.82 -0.87 0.07
CA ALA A 42 15.65 0.28 -0.26
C ALA A 42 15.34 1.50 0.64
N TRP A 43 14.07 1.78 0.93
CA TRP A 43 13.69 2.88 1.83
C TRP A 43 14.15 2.65 3.26
N ALA A 44 14.05 1.41 3.78
CA ALA A 44 14.54 1.07 5.11
C ALA A 44 16.07 1.20 5.20
N GLU A 45 16.80 0.67 4.21
CA GLU A 45 18.27 0.74 4.14
C GLU A 45 18.79 2.19 3.96
N ALA A 46 18.03 3.03 3.25
CA ALA A 46 18.33 4.45 3.10
C ALA A 46 18.01 5.29 4.36
N GLY A 47 17.45 4.68 5.42
CA GLY A 47 17.08 5.37 6.65
C GLY A 47 15.87 6.30 6.51
N LEU A 48 15.01 6.06 5.51
CA LEU A 48 13.78 6.83 5.30
C LEU A 48 12.63 6.38 6.22
N VAL A 49 12.73 5.16 6.75
CA VAL A 49 11.78 4.60 7.71
C VAL A 49 12.24 4.88 9.13
N HIS A 50 11.33 5.39 9.95
CA HIS A 50 11.61 5.73 11.35
C HIS A 50 10.35 5.67 12.22
N GLY A 51 10.57 5.54 13.54
CA GLY A 51 9.53 5.57 14.55
C GLY A 51 8.51 4.43 14.43
N HIS A 52 7.25 4.74 14.74
CA HIS A 52 6.12 3.81 14.60
C HIS A 52 5.63 3.82 13.14
N VAL A 53 5.70 2.65 12.50
CA VAL A 53 5.41 2.47 11.08
C VAL A 53 4.00 1.93 10.86
N LEU A 54 3.28 2.56 9.94
CA LEU A 54 2.05 2.04 9.34
C LEU A 54 2.36 1.39 7.99
N ASP A 55 2.02 0.11 7.83
CA ASP A 55 1.93 -0.56 6.51
C ASP A 55 0.45 -0.58 6.09
N ILE A 56 0.07 0.30 5.15
CA ILE A 56 -1.33 0.50 4.75
C ILE A 56 -1.66 -0.26 3.47
N GLY A 57 -2.71 -1.08 3.52
CA GLY A 57 -2.96 -2.09 2.48
C GLY A 57 -1.93 -3.22 2.54
N CYS A 58 -1.61 -3.70 3.75
CA CYS A 58 -0.49 -4.61 3.97
C CYS A 58 -0.66 -5.98 3.30
N GLY A 59 -1.87 -6.34 2.87
CA GLY A 59 -2.22 -7.61 2.29
C GLY A 59 -1.79 -8.76 3.20
N LEU A 60 -0.88 -9.60 2.69
CA LEU A 60 -0.41 -10.79 3.38
C LEU A 60 0.80 -10.52 4.31
N GLY A 61 1.18 -9.25 4.49
CA GLY A 61 2.08 -8.79 5.54
C GLY A 61 3.58 -8.85 5.25
N ASP A 62 4.00 -9.17 4.02
CA ASP A 62 5.43 -9.39 3.72
C ASP A 62 6.30 -8.14 4.02
N ASN A 63 5.80 -6.94 3.74
CA ASN A 63 6.48 -5.67 4.06
C ASN A 63 6.50 -5.42 5.58
N ALA A 64 5.34 -5.48 6.24
CA ALA A 64 5.23 -5.35 7.69
C ALA A 64 6.16 -6.32 8.46
N ILE A 65 6.25 -7.58 8.02
CA ILE A 65 7.15 -8.59 8.60
C ILE A 65 8.60 -8.19 8.45
N TYR A 66 9.02 -7.80 7.25
CA TYR A 66 10.38 -7.33 7.02
C TYR A 66 10.73 -6.13 7.93
N LEU A 67 9.84 -5.15 8.01
CA LEU A 67 10.06 -3.95 8.84
C LEU A 67 10.13 -4.30 10.34
N ALA A 68 9.27 -5.19 10.82
CA ALA A 68 9.34 -5.67 12.19
C ALA A 68 10.64 -6.46 12.47
N GLN A 69 11.14 -7.23 11.48
CA GLN A 69 12.46 -7.88 11.58
C GLN A 69 13.62 -6.88 11.64
N GLN A 70 13.46 -5.69 11.05
CA GLN A 70 14.43 -4.59 11.19
C GLN A 70 14.32 -3.86 12.54
N GLY A 71 13.37 -4.24 13.40
CA GLY A 71 13.21 -3.68 14.74
C GLY A 71 12.25 -2.49 14.83
N TYR A 72 11.50 -2.17 13.76
CA TYR A 72 10.46 -1.15 13.81
C TYR A 72 9.23 -1.63 14.60
N GLU A 73 8.56 -0.72 15.29
CA GLU A 73 7.20 -0.95 15.77
C GLU A 73 6.25 -0.81 14.57
N VAL A 74 5.49 -1.85 14.25
CA VAL A 74 4.66 -1.89 13.04
C VAL A 74 3.19 -2.10 13.37
N THR A 75 2.33 -1.27 12.78
CA THR A 75 0.90 -1.52 12.62
C THR A 75 0.61 -1.73 11.15
N ALA A 76 -0.11 -2.80 10.82
CA ALA A 76 -0.38 -3.22 9.46
C ALA A 76 -1.89 -3.35 9.26
N LEU A 77 -2.42 -2.55 8.33
CA LEU A 77 -3.85 -2.39 8.13
C LEU A 77 -4.25 -2.85 6.73
N ASP A 78 -5.34 -3.58 6.63
CA ASP A 78 -5.93 -3.98 5.35
C ASP A 78 -7.46 -4.02 5.44
N ILE A 79 -8.14 -3.86 4.30
CA ILE A 79 -9.60 -3.98 4.23
C ILE A 79 -10.06 -5.45 4.33
N SER A 80 -9.18 -6.39 3.97
CA SER A 80 -9.46 -7.81 3.90
C SER A 80 -9.14 -8.53 5.21
N PRO A 81 -10.16 -8.98 5.98
CA PRO A 81 -9.92 -9.87 7.11
C PRO A 81 -9.23 -11.17 6.70
N THR A 82 -9.50 -11.70 5.50
CA THR A 82 -8.87 -12.93 5.01
C THR A 82 -7.36 -12.77 4.80
N ALA A 83 -6.93 -11.59 4.32
CA ALA A 83 -5.52 -11.28 4.15
C ALA A 83 -4.80 -11.26 5.50
N LEU A 84 -5.41 -10.57 6.48
CA LEU A 84 -4.85 -10.40 7.82
C LEU A 84 -4.68 -11.73 8.57
N ILE A 85 -5.61 -12.68 8.44
CA ILE A 85 -5.45 -14.03 9.01
C ILE A 85 -4.16 -14.68 8.51
N THR A 86 -3.86 -14.53 7.22
CA THR A 86 -2.61 -15.07 6.65
C THR A 86 -1.39 -14.27 7.10
N ALA A 87 -1.51 -12.94 7.17
CA ALA A 87 -0.43 -12.05 7.62
C ALA A 87 -0.02 -12.35 9.08
N GLU A 88 -1.00 -12.51 9.97
CA GLU A 88 -0.78 -12.88 11.37
C GLU A 88 -0.05 -14.22 11.50
N ARG A 89 -0.45 -15.23 10.72
CA ARG A 89 0.25 -16.52 10.70
C ARG A 89 1.71 -16.35 10.24
N ARG A 90 1.95 -15.63 9.14
CA ARG A 90 3.31 -15.40 8.63
C ARG A 90 4.17 -14.64 9.61
N ALA A 91 3.61 -13.66 10.31
CA ALA A 91 4.32 -12.90 11.35
C ALA A 91 4.71 -13.81 12.53
N ALA A 92 3.79 -14.69 12.96
CA ALA A 92 4.07 -15.68 13.99
C ALA A 92 5.18 -16.67 13.57
N ASP A 93 5.12 -17.17 12.33
CA ASP A 93 6.14 -18.07 11.76
C ASP A 93 7.52 -17.38 11.67
N ALA A 94 7.53 -16.07 11.37
CA ALA A 94 8.73 -15.23 11.33
C ALA A 94 9.23 -14.79 12.72
N GLY A 95 8.48 -15.08 13.79
CA GLY A 95 8.86 -14.74 15.17
C GLY A 95 8.81 -13.24 15.49
N VAL A 96 8.00 -12.46 14.76
CA VAL A 96 7.87 -11.01 14.97
C VAL A 96 6.49 -10.63 15.50
N LYS A 97 6.42 -9.49 16.20
CA LYS A 97 5.18 -8.93 16.72
C LYS A 97 4.77 -7.71 15.88
N ILE A 98 3.56 -7.75 15.34
CA ILE A 98 2.96 -6.68 14.54
C ILE A 98 1.52 -6.51 15.01
N THR A 99 1.03 -5.27 15.06
CA THR A 99 -0.39 -4.99 15.31
C THR A 99 -1.15 -5.04 13.98
N PHE A 100 -1.97 -6.07 13.78
CA PHE A 100 -2.85 -6.17 12.62
C PHE A 100 -4.26 -5.73 12.97
N ALA A 101 -4.93 -5.01 12.05
CA ALA A 101 -6.35 -4.69 12.20
C ALA A 101 -7.02 -4.45 10.84
N VAL A 102 -8.30 -4.83 10.74
CA VAL A 102 -9.13 -4.47 9.60
C VAL A 102 -9.38 -2.97 9.64
N SER A 103 -9.06 -2.26 8.57
CA SER A 103 -9.32 -0.83 8.48
C SER A 103 -9.52 -0.39 7.04
N ASP A 104 -10.36 0.63 6.86
CA ASP A 104 -10.51 1.35 5.61
C ASP A 104 -9.41 2.43 5.52
N ALA A 105 -8.59 2.36 4.47
CA ALA A 105 -7.48 3.28 4.24
C ALA A 105 -7.92 4.72 3.96
N THR A 106 -9.17 4.92 3.53
CA THR A 106 -9.76 6.24 3.31
C THR A 106 -10.29 6.89 4.58
N ARG A 107 -10.35 6.12 5.68
CA ARG A 107 -10.91 6.56 6.95
C ARG A 107 -9.88 6.57 8.07
N LEU A 108 -9.18 5.47 8.33
CA LEU A 108 -8.21 5.31 9.44
C LEU A 108 -8.75 5.79 10.80
N ASP A 109 -9.99 5.44 11.11
CA ASP A 109 -10.64 5.82 12.37
C ASP A 109 -9.87 5.21 13.57
N GLY A 110 -9.53 6.05 14.55
CA GLY A 110 -8.84 5.61 15.79
C GLY A 110 -7.31 5.68 15.77
N TYR A 111 -6.71 6.20 14.69
CA TYR A 111 -5.25 6.28 14.52
C TYR A 111 -4.68 7.71 14.47
N ASP A 112 -5.40 8.71 14.95
CA ASP A 112 -4.96 10.11 14.89
C ASP A 112 -3.59 10.30 15.56
N ASP A 113 -2.66 10.98 14.85
CA ASP A 113 -1.28 11.25 15.28
C ASP A 113 -0.51 10.01 15.83
N ALA A 114 -0.74 8.83 15.24
CA ALA A 114 -0.18 7.56 15.70
C ALA A 114 1.16 7.18 15.03
N PHE A 115 1.42 7.62 13.80
CA PHE A 115 2.52 7.07 12.99
C PHE A 115 3.58 8.10 12.61
N ASP A 116 4.84 7.67 12.58
CA ASP A 116 5.98 8.48 12.15
C ASP A 116 6.39 8.18 10.70
N THR A 117 6.13 6.95 10.23
CA THR A 117 6.30 6.55 8.83
C THR A 117 5.08 5.79 8.32
N VAL A 118 4.68 6.05 7.07
CA VAL A 118 3.66 5.28 6.36
C VAL A 118 4.28 4.65 5.12
N ILE A 119 4.09 3.35 4.98
CA ILE A 119 4.44 2.56 3.80
C ILE A 119 3.14 2.22 3.07
N ASP A 120 3.00 2.73 1.85
CA ASP A 120 2.00 2.28 0.89
C ASP A 120 2.72 1.59 -0.27
N SER A 121 2.47 0.30 -0.43
CA SER A 121 3.08 -0.49 -1.50
C SER A 121 2.01 -1.10 -2.38
N GLY A 122 1.41 -0.24 -3.20
CA GLY A 122 0.46 -0.66 -4.22
C GLY A 122 -0.99 -0.65 -3.77
N MET A 123 -1.35 0.14 -2.76
CA MET A 123 -2.73 0.30 -2.31
C MET A 123 -3.38 1.55 -2.92
N TYR A 124 -2.69 2.70 -2.85
CA TYR A 124 -3.22 3.99 -3.30
C TYR A 124 -3.82 3.98 -4.72
N HIS A 125 -3.17 3.29 -5.66
CA HIS A 125 -3.65 3.25 -7.06
C HIS A 125 -4.94 2.44 -7.24
N CYS A 126 -5.33 1.61 -6.27
CA CYS A 126 -6.58 0.86 -6.29
C CYS A 126 -7.82 1.72 -6.01
N LEU A 127 -7.63 2.96 -5.52
CA LEU A 127 -8.70 3.88 -5.16
C LEU A 127 -9.18 4.67 -6.38
N ASP A 128 -10.47 4.99 -6.40
CA ASP A 128 -11.02 5.99 -7.32
C ASP A 128 -10.58 7.41 -6.92
N ASP A 129 -10.99 8.43 -7.66
CA ASP A 129 -10.48 9.78 -7.46
C ASP A 129 -10.94 10.43 -6.15
N ASP A 130 -12.14 10.08 -5.67
CA ASP A 130 -12.62 10.50 -4.34
C ASP A 130 -11.85 9.76 -3.24
N GLY A 131 -11.70 8.44 -3.35
CA GLY A 131 -10.96 7.62 -2.42
C GLY A 131 -9.50 8.04 -2.28
N LYS A 132 -8.85 8.46 -3.38
CA LYS A 132 -7.48 9.04 -3.34
C LYS A 132 -7.40 10.30 -2.48
N ARG A 133 -8.39 11.19 -2.57
CA ARG A 133 -8.47 12.40 -1.72
C ARG A 133 -8.70 12.04 -0.25
N ASP A 134 -9.65 11.15 0.00
CA ASP A 134 -9.99 10.72 1.36
C ASP A 134 -8.82 9.98 2.02
N TYR A 135 -8.13 9.12 1.29
CA TYR A 135 -6.88 8.50 1.71
C TYR A 135 -5.83 9.53 2.11
N ALA A 136 -5.54 10.51 1.25
CA ALA A 136 -4.49 11.49 1.50
C ALA A 136 -4.76 12.26 2.81
N ALA A 137 -6.01 12.63 3.05
CA ALA A 137 -6.46 13.29 4.27
C ALA A 137 -6.43 12.36 5.50
N ALA A 138 -6.85 11.10 5.36
CA ALA A 138 -6.83 10.12 6.45
C ALA A 138 -5.42 9.80 6.90
N VAL A 139 -4.50 9.54 5.96
CA VAL A 139 -3.09 9.26 6.26
C VAL A 139 -2.41 10.49 6.87
N HIS A 140 -2.73 11.70 6.38
CA HIS A 140 -2.25 12.93 7.02
C HIS A 140 -2.72 13.06 8.47
N ARG A 141 -3.97 12.71 8.77
CA ARG A 141 -4.50 12.77 10.15
C ARG A 141 -3.91 11.69 11.04
N ALA A 142 -3.65 10.50 10.49
CA ALA A 142 -3.14 9.36 11.24
C ALA A 142 -1.64 9.46 11.59
N THR A 143 -0.91 10.37 10.95
CA THR A 143 0.54 10.53 11.12
C THR A 143 0.85 11.69 12.05
N ARG A 144 2.02 11.71 12.71
CA ARG A 144 2.49 12.85 13.54
C ARG A 144 3.09 13.97 12.68
N PRO A 145 3.19 15.21 13.18
CA PRO A 145 3.91 16.27 12.48
C PRO A 145 5.35 15.84 12.16
N GLY A 146 5.80 16.06 10.91
CA GLY A 146 7.12 15.61 10.44
C GLY A 146 7.20 14.14 10.03
N ALA A 147 6.07 13.41 9.99
CA ALA A 147 6.04 12.04 9.51
C ALA A 147 6.39 11.92 8.02
N THR A 148 6.88 10.75 7.63
CA THR A 148 7.23 10.41 6.23
C THR A 148 6.15 9.51 5.62
N LEU A 149 5.68 9.86 4.42
CA LEU A 149 4.91 8.97 3.55
C LEU A 149 5.82 8.43 2.44
N LEU A 150 5.89 7.11 2.32
CA LEU A 150 6.60 6.39 1.27
C LEU A 150 5.60 5.57 0.47
N LEU A 151 5.39 5.93 -0.79
CA LEU A 151 4.29 5.43 -1.61
C LEU A 151 4.80 4.86 -2.93
N GLY A 152 4.42 3.62 -3.22
CA GLY A 152 4.61 2.92 -4.48
C GLY A 152 3.28 2.72 -5.20
N ALA A 153 3.13 3.22 -6.42
CA ALA A 153 1.88 3.11 -7.18
C ALA A 153 2.15 2.89 -8.68
N PHE A 154 1.28 2.16 -9.38
CA PHE A 154 1.41 2.04 -10.83
C PHE A 154 1.30 3.40 -11.52
N SER A 155 2.27 3.70 -12.37
CA SER A 155 2.30 4.92 -13.17
C SER A 155 1.37 4.82 -14.38
N ASP A 156 0.78 5.95 -14.76
CA ASP A 156 0.05 6.14 -16.02
C ASP A 156 0.92 5.94 -17.27
N ALA A 157 2.25 5.94 -17.13
CA ALA A 157 3.17 5.49 -18.19
C ALA A 157 2.84 4.07 -18.70
N ASN A 158 2.25 3.22 -17.86
CA ASN A 158 1.84 1.87 -18.27
C ASN A 158 0.67 1.84 -19.26
N LEU A 159 -0.10 2.93 -19.39
CA LEU A 159 -1.20 3.01 -20.37
C LEU A 159 -0.71 3.01 -21.83
N GLN A 160 0.60 3.15 -22.05
CA GLN A 160 1.22 2.95 -23.37
C GLN A 160 1.27 1.48 -23.78
N GLN A 161 1.09 0.55 -22.82
CA GLN A 161 1.07 -0.88 -23.08
C GLN A 161 -0.34 -1.32 -23.49
N PRO A 162 -0.51 -2.03 -24.62
CA PRO A 162 -1.83 -2.38 -25.17
C PRO A 162 -2.73 -3.19 -24.23
N ASP A 163 -2.15 -4.03 -23.38
CA ASP A 163 -2.87 -5.00 -22.53
C ASP A 163 -2.85 -4.62 -21.05
N TRP A 164 -2.57 -3.35 -20.71
CA TRP A 164 -2.54 -2.91 -19.32
C TRP A 164 -3.95 -2.81 -18.73
N GLY A 165 -4.25 -3.66 -17.75
CA GLY A 165 -5.57 -3.74 -17.12
C GLY A 165 -5.66 -3.25 -15.68
N ALA A 166 -4.54 -2.84 -15.07
CA ALA A 166 -4.51 -2.41 -13.67
C ALA A 166 -4.74 -0.89 -13.55
N PRO A 167 -5.40 -0.42 -12.47
CA PRO A 167 -5.50 1.00 -12.19
C PRO A 167 -4.13 1.68 -12.13
N THR A 168 -4.03 2.89 -12.68
CA THR A 168 -2.80 3.70 -12.70
C THR A 168 -3.07 5.08 -12.12
N VAL A 169 -1.99 5.81 -11.83
CA VAL A 169 -2.06 7.15 -11.27
C VAL A 169 -1.16 8.08 -12.08
N SER A 170 -1.65 9.29 -12.37
CA SER A 170 -0.84 10.35 -12.96
C SER A 170 -0.04 11.12 -11.92
N GLU A 171 1.10 11.69 -12.33
CA GLU A 171 1.88 12.59 -11.48
C GLU A 171 1.02 13.77 -10.97
N GLU A 172 0.17 14.34 -11.82
CA GLU A 172 -0.76 15.42 -11.44
C GLU A 172 -1.69 14.98 -10.30
N THR A 173 -2.23 13.76 -10.37
CA THR A 173 -3.11 13.22 -9.33
C THR A 173 -2.37 13.11 -8.01
N LEU A 174 -1.14 12.56 -7.99
CA LEU A 174 -0.32 12.47 -6.78
C LEU A 174 -0.05 13.84 -6.18
N ARG A 175 0.37 14.81 -7.01
CA ARG A 175 0.72 16.15 -6.54
C ARG A 175 -0.48 16.90 -5.97
N THR A 176 -1.63 16.85 -6.65
CA THR A 176 -2.84 17.55 -6.22
C THR A 176 -3.40 16.94 -4.93
N THR A 177 -3.67 15.63 -4.93
CA THR A 177 -4.32 14.96 -3.78
C THR A 177 -3.48 15.03 -2.51
N LEU A 178 -2.18 14.76 -2.58
CA LEU A 178 -1.29 14.80 -1.43
C LEU A 178 -1.01 16.25 -0.99
N GLY A 179 -0.80 17.15 -1.95
CA GLY A 179 -0.56 18.57 -1.68
C GLY A 179 -1.73 19.24 -0.96
N ASP A 180 -2.96 19.01 -1.45
CA ASP A 180 -4.20 19.52 -0.85
C ASP A 180 -4.42 18.98 0.58
N ALA A 181 -3.99 17.74 0.84
CA ALA A 181 -4.08 17.11 2.14
C ALA A 181 -2.99 17.56 3.13
N GLY A 182 -2.02 18.39 2.72
CA GLY A 182 -0.97 18.91 3.61
C GLY A 182 0.40 18.26 3.47
N TRP A 183 0.59 17.31 2.54
CA TRP A 183 1.88 16.69 2.30
C TRP A 183 2.81 17.56 1.45
N ASP A 184 4.09 17.60 1.80
CA ASP A 184 5.16 18.16 0.99
C ASP A 184 5.93 17.02 0.29
N ILE A 185 5.81 16.93 -1.05
CA ILE A 185 6.46 15.87 -1.83
C ILE A 185 7.93 16.24 -2.03
N THR A 186 8.82 15.54 -1.34
CA THR A 186 10.26 15.77 -1.38
C THR A 186 10.96 14.98 -2.49
N SER A 187 10.36 13.86 -2.94
CA SER A 187 10.85 13.07 -4.07
C SER A 187 9.68 12.41 -4.79
N LEU A 188 9.74 12.41 -6.13
CA LEU A 188 8.84 11.65 -6.99
C LEU A 188 9.64 11.17 -8.20
N THR A 189 9.86 9.86 -8.26
CA THR A 189 10.62 9.21 -9.33
C THR A 189 9.80 8.07 -9.94
N THR A 190 10.19 7.63 -11.13
CA THR A 190 9.63 6.44 -11.76
C THR A 190 10.66 5.33 -11.76
N GLU A 191 10.23 4.11 -11.45
CA GLU A 191 11.05 2.91 -11.60
C GLU A 191 10.27 1.87 -12.41
N THR A 192 10.96 1.19 -13.33
CA THR A 192 10.37 0.09 -14.12
C THR A 192 10.94 -1.22 -13.64
N THR A 193 10.06 -2.17 -13.30
CA THR A 193 10.44 -3.52 -12.87
C THR A 193 9.63 -4.57 -13.60
N THR A 194 10.24 -5.74 -13.79
CA THR A 194 9.57 -6.88 -14.42
C THR A 194 8.72 -7.63 -13.39
N LEU A 195 7.42 -7.72 -13.64
CA LEU A 195 6.47 -8.35 -12.74
C LEU A 195 6.70 -9.88 -12.68
N PRO A 196 6.91 -10.46 -11.48
CA PRO A 196 7.26 -11.89 -11.36
C PRO A 196 6.20 -12.86 -11.91
N HIS A 197 4.93 -12.47 -11.92
CA HIS A 197 3.82 -13.36 -12.24
C HIS A 197 3.55 -13.49 -13.75
N ASN A 198 3.95 -12.51 -14.57
CA ASN A 198 3.70 -12.51 -16.02
C ASN A 198 4.89 -12.08 -16.88
N GLY A 199 6.00 -11.62 -16.29
CA GLY A 199 7.18 -11.16 -17.00
C GLY A 199 6.98 -9.84 -17.76
N ALA A 200 5.86 -9.14 -17.55
CA ALA A 200 5.63 -7.83 -18.14
C ALA A 200 6.36 -6.74 -17.34
N ASP A 201 6.87 -5.74 -18.04
CA ASP A 201 7.45 -4.58 -17.38
C ASP A 201 6.34 -3.65 -16.87
N ALA A 202 6.49 -3.18 -15.64
CA ALA A 202 5.58 -2.25 -15.00
C ALA A 202 6.35 -1.06 -14.44
N SER A 203 5.88 0.13 -14.77
CA SER A 203 6.39 1.39 -14.25
C SER A 203 5.64 1.80 -13.00
N PHE A 204 6.36 2.16 -11.96
CA PHE A 204 5.84 2.59 -10.68
C PHE A 204 6.31 4.01 -10.38
N TRP A 205 5.41 4.83 -9.85
CA TRP A 205 5.80 5.99 -9.06
C TRP A 205 6.37 5.53 -7.73
N LEU A 206 7.54 6.04 -7.37
CA LEU A 206 8.09 5.98 -6.02
C LEU A 206 8.11 7.40 -5.47
N LEU A 207 7.31 7.62 -4.44
CA LEU A 207 7.08 8.92 -3.84
C LEU A 207 7.57 8.93 -2.39
N GLN A 208 8.23 10.02 -2.03
CA GLN A 208 8.51 10.41 -0.66
C GLN A 208 7.83 11.76 -0.38
N ALA A 209 7.07 11.83 0.70
CA ALA A 209 6.51 13.09 1.18
C ALA A 209 6.67 13.24 2.70
N GLN A 210 6.65 14.48 3.17
CA GLN A 210 6.71 14.86 4.58
C GLN A 210 5.42 15.56 5.00
N ARG A 211 4.92 15.26 6.20
CA ARG A 211 3.76 15.96 6.77
C ARG A 211 4.16 17.38 7.20
N ARG A 212 3.45 18.39 6.72
CA ARG A 212 3.63 19.81 7.11
C ARG A 212 3.02 20.16 8.47
#